data_AF-A0A193G0X0-F1
#
_entry.id   AF-A0A193G0X0-F1
#
_cell.length_a   1.000
_cell.length_b   1.000
_cell.length_c   1.000
_cell.angle_alpha   90.00
_cell.angle_beta   90.00
_cell.angle_gamma   90.00
#
_symmetry.space_group_name_H-M   'P 1'
#
loop_
_entity.id
_entity.type
_entity.pdbx_description
1 polymer ?
#
loop_
_entity_poly.entity_id
_entity_poly.type
_entity_poly.pdbx_seq_one_letter_code
_entity_poly.pdbx_strand_id
1 'polypeptide(L)'
;MASLLSWSRHGDALGIAVLAHRAAALGHAVHLTSDGYAGPATLAAVARRTGLPQAAVTPADAPLPADARGIAVPRIVLYCGAAIGYPYYAYYSHCLWSLGLPYRRADAADIAGGMLDQADVLILPGGFATWGLDRIESQPGVDAAIRGFLARGGAGIGSCGGAYYFSAGRPHWLGILDAKPRYTHEYLHTGAGLLNVRLEDAALRRDLPESMELAYYHGPVYERGPRRARTVAGFESHIMATRLFIDNPLDADRFDRVMRERAAILASDAPAGRVIGFSPHPEMGEFLRKAMALDGYVRKYLPVRGRKTMDETLRFYAKEDCLSFRLVLNAALMLGAFDGKPGRPPIAPPAAVRPLAQDLRRVGEAWRASADDLAAGLAGEEPELAGLMADMLRELTAEWRALLADEDIFDGADVAVARELGLVLDDAVQALRGPTRRAVEMLVLLELPVRLLAAAARIARFDRAVKESM
;
A
#
# COMPACT_ATOMS: atom_id res chain seq x y z
N MET A 1 12.78 19.76 10.10
CA MET A 1 11.75 20.75 10.49
C MET A 1 10.44 20.30 9.86
N ALA A 2 9.43 19.98 10.66
CA ALA A 2 8.11 19.65 10.13
C ALA A 2 7.55 20.89 9.42
N SER A 3 7.03 20.70 8.19
CA SER A 3 6.37 21.76 7.44
C SER A 3 5.22 22.36 8.27
N LEU A 4 5.16 23.69 8.36
CA LEU A 4 4.02 24.41 8.94
C LEU A 4 2.74 24.26 8.10
N LEU A 5 2.84 23.65 6.91
CA LEU A 5 1.75 23.38 5.96
C LEU A 5 1.31 21.91 6.06
N SER A 6 1.07 21.42 7.28
CA SER A 6 0.53 20.07 7.48
C SER A 6 -0.96 20.06 7.19
N TRP A 7 -1.43 19.10 6.39
CA TRP A 7 -2.86 18.92 6.11
C TRP A 7 -3.59 18.31 7.30
N SER A 8 -2.83 17.64 8.17
CA SER A 8 -3.31 17.09 9.43
C SER A 8 -2.92 17.99 10.60
N ARG A 9 -3.82 18.12 11.59
CA ARG A 9 -3.48 18.71 12.90
C ARG A 9 -2.43 17.88 13.65
N HIS A 10 -2.21 16.63 13.22
CA HIS A 10 -1.35 15.61 13.85
C HIS A 10 0.03 15.50 13.19
N GLY A 11 0.29 16.35 12.19
CA GLY A 11 1.40 16.16 11.26
C GLY A 11 1.03 15.20 10.13
N ASP A 12 1.65 15.40 8.96
CA ASP A 12 1.47 14.51 7.81
C ASP A 12 2.11 13.13 8.05
N ALA A 13 3.03 13.04 9.02
CA ALA A 13 3.78 11.84 9.39
C ALA A 13 2.92 10.63 9.76
N LEU A 14 3.08 9.53 9.04
CA LEU A 14 2.57 8.20 9.39
C LEU A 14 3.21 7.62 10.66
N GLY A 15 4.37 8.14 11.09
CA GLY A 15 5.14 7.58 12.20
C GLY A 15 4.37 7.43 13.52
N ILE A 16 3.46 8.37 13.83
CA ILE A 16 2.61 8.26 15.03
C ILE A 16 1.62 7.09 14.92
N ALA A 17 1.01 6.89 13.74
CA ALA A 17 0.13 5.77 13.49
C ALA A 17 0.89 4.43 13.62
N VAL A 18 2.11 4.35 13.05
CA VAL A 18 2.97 3.17 13.19
C VAL A 18 3.23 2.88 14.66
N LEU A 19 3.70 3.88 15.42
CA LEU A 19 4.00 3.73 16.85
C LEU A 19 2.77 3.28 17.64
N ALA A 20 1.60 3.89 17.39
CA ALA A 20 0.34 3.52 18.03
C ALA A 20 -0.08 2.08 17.71
N HIS A 21 0.02 1.66 16.46
CA HIS A 21 -0.30 0.29 16.05
C HIS A 21 0.69 -0.73 16.64
N ARG A 22 1.98 -0.40 16.72
CA ARG A 22 2.98 -1.27 17.35
C ARG A 22 2.77 -1.40 18.85
N ALA A 23 2.45 -0.31 19.55
CA ALA A 23 2.07 -0.37 20.95
C ALA A 23 0.81 -1.23 21.16
N ALA A 24 -0.22 -1.07 20.32
CA ALA A 24 -1.41 -1.91 20.38
C ALA A 24 -1.10 -3.39 20.10
N ALA A 25 -0.21 -3.69 19.14
CA ALA A 25 0.23 -5.06 18.85
C ALA A 25 0.98 -5.72 20.02
N LEU A 26 1.67 -4.91 20.83
CA LEU A 26 2.36 -5.34 22.05
C LEU A 26 1.43 -5.39 23.29
N GLY A 27 0.12 -5.18 23.10
CA GLY A 27 -0.88 -5.32 24.16
C GLY A 27 -1.18 -4.05 24.94
N HIS A 28 -0.68 -2.90 24.52
CA HIS A 28 -1.01 -1.63 25.16
C HIS A 28 -2.40 -1.14 24.77
N ALA A 29 -3.10 -0.56 25.75
CA ALA A 29 -4.37 0.12 25.51
C ALA A 29 -4.15 1.42 24.74
N VAL A 30 -4.43 1.40 23.44
CA VAL A 30 -4.35 2.56 22.55
C VAL A 30 -5.75 2.90 22.07
N HIS A 31 -6.04 4.19 21.96
CA HIS A 31 -7.32 4.72 21.49
C HIS A 31 -7.08 5.66 20.31
N LEU A 32 -7.96 5.59 19.32
CA LEU A 32 -8.07 6.59 18.28
C LEU A 32 -9.04 7.68 18.75
N THR A 33 -8.65 8.95 18.64
CA THR A 33 -9.47 10.12 18.97
C THR A 33 -9.71 10.95 17.70
N SER A 34 -10.54 12.00 17.73
CA SER A 34 -10.55 13.02 16.66
C SER A 34 -9.20 13.71 16.51
N ASP A 35 -8.46 13.84 17.61
CA ASP A 35 -7.16 14.50 17.68
C ASP A 35 -5.95 13.54 17.55
N GLY A 36 -6.12 12.39 16.90
CA GLY A 36 -5.03 11.44 16.63
C GLY A 36 -5.12 10.20 17.52
N TYR A 37 -4.11 9.96 18.35
CA TYR A 37 -4.04 8.78 19.21
C TYR A 37 -3.89 9.15 20.69
N ALA A 38 -4.45 8.32 21.57
CA ALA A 38 -4.26 8.39 23.00
C ALA A 38 -3.79 7.03 23.53
N GLY A 39 -2.91 7.04 24.51
CA GLY A 39 -2.31 5.81 25.03
C GLY A 39 -1.45 6.06 26.27
N PRO A 40 -0.74 5.03 26.76
CA PRO A 40 0.09 5.15 27.95
C PRO A 40 1.13 6.27 27.81
N ALA A 41 1.56 6.87 28.92
CA ALA A 41 2.58 7.93 28.91
C ALA A 41 3.88 7.51 28.20
N THR A 42 4.18 6.21 28.20
CA THR A 42 5.30 5.61 27.46
C THR A 42 5.22 5.90 25.95
N LEU A 43 4.01 5.96 25.36
CA LEU A 43 3.82 6.25 23.94
C LEU A 43 4.28 7.67 23.58
N ALA A 44 3.95 8.65 24.42
CA ALA A 44 4.39 10.04 24.23
C ALA A 44 5.91 10.18 24.43
N ALA A 45 6.48 9.44 25.38
CA ALA A 45 7.92 9.41 25.61
C ALA A 45 8.69 8.79 24.42
N VAL A 46 8.19 7.67 23.87
CA VAL A 46 8.75 7.04 22.68
C VAL A 46 8.63 7.96 21.47
N ALA A 47 7.49 8.62 21.26
CA ALA A 47 7.31 9.60 20.20
C ALA A 47 8.37 10.70 20.28
N ARG A 48 8.60 11.27 21.47
CA ARG A 48 9.63 12.30 21.70
C ARG A 48 11.05 11.78 21.40
N ARG A 49 11.41 10.61 21.93
CA ARG A 49 12.74 9.99 21.74
C ARG A 49 13.03 9.66 20.28
N THR A 50 11.98 9.37 19.50
CA THR A 50 12.08 9.03 18.07
C THR A 50 11.87 10.24 17.15
N GLY A 51 11.75 11.45 17.71
CA GLY A 51 11.60 12.69 16.93
C GLY A 51 10.23 12.87 16.28
N LEU A 52 9.22 12.11 16.71
CA LEU A 52 7.83 12.24 16.25
C LEU A 52 7.11 13.38 16.99
N PRO A 53 6.11 14.02 16.37
CA PRO A 53 5.37 15.13 16.99
C PRO A 53 4.56 14.65 18.20
N GLN A 54 4.98 15.02 19.41
CA GLN A 54 4.33 14.62 20.66
C GLN A 54 2.86 15.06 20.74
N ALA A 55 2.50 16.17 20.09
CA ALA A 55 1.13 16.72 20.11
C ALA A 55 0.06 15.73 19.60
N ALA A 56 0.47 14.73 18.81
CA ALA A 56 -0.42 13.69 18.29
C ALA A 56 -0.66 12.52 19.25
N VAL A 57 -0.08 12.56 20.46
CA VAL A 57 -0.27 11.55 21.52
C VAL A 57 -0.77 12.22 22.80
N THR A 58 -2.04 11.99 23.14
CA THR A 58 -2.60 12.42 24.43
C THR A 58 -2.18 11.43 25.52
N PRO A 59 -1.54 11.87 26.63
CA PRO A 59 -1.15 10.98 27.74
C PRO A 59 -2.38 10.35 28.42
N ALA A 60 -2.28 9.08 28.84
CA ALA A 60 -3.34 8.33 29.50
C ALA A 60 -3.88 8.95 30.81
N ASP A 61 -3.10 9.80 31.48
CA ASP A 61 -3.51 10.47 32.71
C ASP A 61 -4.51 11.61 32.46
N ALA A 62 -4.68 12.02 31.19
CA ALA A 62 -5.73 12.92 30.79
C ALA A 62 -7.04 12.14 30.56
N PRO A 63 -8.21 12.68 30.95
CA PRO A 63 -9.49 12.10 30.59
C PRO A 63 -9.56 11.85 29.08
N LEU A 64 -9.88 10.62 28.67
CA LEU A 64 -10.04 10.30 27.26
C LEU A 64 -11.20 11.14 26.67
N PRO A 65 -11.03 11.71 25.47
CA PRO A 65 -12.12 12.35 24.75
C PRO A 65 -13.34 11.43 24.61
N ALA A 66 -14.55 12.00 24.57
CA ALA A 66 -15.79 11.22 24.49
C ALA A 66 -15.90 10.38 23.20
N ASP A 67 -15.17 10.76 22.16
CA ASP A 67 -15.07 10.07 20.87
C ASP A 67 -13.89 9.09 20.79
N ALA A 68 -13.15 8.89 21.89
CA ALA A 68 -12.03 7.95 21.94
C ALA A 68 -12.53 6.51 21.75
N ARG A 69 -11.95 5.81 20.76
CA ARG A 69 -12.25 4.41 20.44
C ARG A 69 -11.02 3.57 20.62
N GLY A 70 -11.08 2.56 21.49
CA GLY A 70 -10.00 1.58 21.62
C GLY A 70 -9.68 0.93 20.28
N ILE A 71 -8.40 0.76 19.96
CA ILE A 71 -7.96 0.11 18.74
C ILE A 71 -7.34 -1.26 19.04
N ALA A 72 -7.71 -2.25 18.24
CA ALA A 72 -7.04 -3.53 18.15
C ALA A 72 -6.39 -3.64 16.76
N VAL A 73 -5.15 -4.10 16.69
CA VAL A 73 -4.48 -4.29 15.40
C VAL A 73 -5.19 -5.39 14.61
N PRO A 74 -5.65 -5.12 13.37
CA PRO A 74 -6.37 -6.11 12.59
C PRO A 74 -5.47 -7.26 12.16
N ARG A 75 -6.05 -8.46 12.10
CA ARG A 75 -5.43 -9.63 11.48
C ARG A 75 -5.67 -9.56 9.98
N ILE A 76 -4.66 -9.07 9.26
CA ILE A 76 -4.76 -8.84 7.81
C ILE A 76 -4.26 -10.07 7.06
N VAL A 77 -5.06 -10.53 6.10
CA VAL A 77 -4.63 -11.47 5.06
C VAL A 77 -4.43 -10.69 3.76
N LEU A 78 -3.23 -10.78 3.18
CA LEU A 78 -2.88 -10.20 1.89
C LEU A 78 -2.80 -11.31 0.84
N TYR A 79 -3.65 -11.24 -0.17
CA TYR A 79 -3.64 -12.23 -1.24
C TYR A 79 -2.45 -12.04 -2.18
N CYS A 80 -1.73 -13.13 -2.45
CA CYS A 80 -0.54 -13.18 -3.30
C CYS A 80 -0.47 -14.48 -4.13
N GLY A 81 -1.62 -14.98 -4.59
CA GLY A 81 -1.70 -16.13 -5.50
C GLY A 81 -1.17 -15.83 -6.90
N ALA A 82 -1.23 -16.82 -7.80
CA ALA A 82 -0.65 -16.71 -9.15
C ALA A 82 -1.31 -15.61 -10.00
N ALA A 83 -2.56 -15.23 -9.71
CA ALA A 83 -3.24 -14.12 -10.36
C ALA A 83 -2.66 -12.74 -10.00
N ILE A 84 -1.85 -12.66 -8.95
CA ILE A 84 -1.30 -11.43 -8.39
C ILE A 84 0.21 -11.59 -8.17
N GLY A 85 0.98 -11.34 -9.22
CA GLY A 85 2.43 -11.37 -9.16
C GLY A 85 3.06 -10.12 -8.52
N TYR A 86 4.34 -10.24 -8.15
CA TYR A 86 5.18 -9.09 -7.83
C TYR A 86 5.28 -8.15 -9.05
N PRO A 87 5.24 -6.81 -8.89
CA PRO A 87 5.27 -6.06 -7.62
C PRO A 87 3.90 -5.75 -7.01
N TYR A 88 2.78 -6.20 -7.58
CA TYR A 88 1.45 -5.68 -7.23
C TYR A 88 1.07 -5.88 -5.77
N TYR A 89 1.21 -7.10 -5.23
CA TYR A 89 0.93 -7.32 -3.81
C TYR A 89 2.01 -6.66 -2.92
N ALA A 90 3.25 -6.55 -3.41
CA ALA A 90 4.36 -6.00 -2.63
C ALA A 90 4.21 -4.48 -2.39
N TYR A 91 3.48 -3.77 -3.24
CA TYR A 91 3.05 -2.40 -2.93
C TYR A 91 2.16 -2.34 -1.69
N TYR A 92 1.23 -3.29 -1.53
CA TYR A 92 0.46 -3.42 -0.29
C TYR A 92 1.34 -3.84 0.89
N SER A 93 2.31 -4.74 0.70
CA SER A 93 3.28 -5.08 1.73
C SER A 93 4.01 -3.83 2.26
N HIS A 94 4.48 -2.98 1.35
CA HIS A 94 5.09 -1.69 1.69
C HIS A 94 4.09 -0.76 2.41
N CYS A 95 2.89 -0.58 1.86
CA CYS A 95 1.84 0.23 2.47
C CYS A 95 1.52 -0.21 3.91
N LEU A 96 1.33 -1.51 4.14
CA LEU A 96 0.94 -2.05 5.45
C LEU A 96 2.08 -1.90 6.48
N TRP A 97 3.31 -2.22 6.10
CA TRP A 97 4.45 -2.05 7.01
C TRP A 97 4.77 -0.58 7.28
N SER A 98 4.63 0.31 6.30
CA SER A 98 4.74 1.76 6.52
C SER A 98 3.62 2.32 7.42
N LEU A 99 2.55 1.56 7.64
CA LEU A 99 1.50 1.81 8.63
C LEU A 99 1.70 1.02 9.94
N GLY A 100 2.75 0.22 10.08
CA GLY A 100 3.00 -0.61 11.26
C GLY A 100 2.07 -1.82 11.39
N LEU A 101 1.34 -2.15 10.33
CA LEU A 101 0.33 -3.21 10.32
C LEU A 101 0.98 -4.53 9.84
N PRO A 102 1.02 -5.56 10.70
CA PRO A 102 1.43 -6.89 10.27
C PRO A 102 0.35 -7.51 9.38
N TYR A 103 0.75 -8.41 8.50
CA TYR A 103 -0.15 -9.17 7.66
C TYR A 103 0.38 -10.59 7.48
N ARG A 104 -0.48 -11.49 6.99
CA ARG A 104 -0.08 -12.80 6.50
C ARG A 104 -0.37 -12.89 5.01
N ARG A 105 0.60 -13.41 4.25
CA ARG A 105 0.38 -13.78 2.86
C ARG A 105 -0.53 -15.00 2.76
N ALA A 106 -1.37 -15.02 1.73
CA ALA A 106 -2.20 -16.15 1.36
C ALA A 106 -2.21 -16.35 -0.15
N ASP A 107 -2.06 -17.59 -0.58
CA ASP A 107 -2.42 -18.00 -1.93
C ASP A 107 -3.84 -18.59 -1.99
N ALA A 108 -4.21 -19.13 -3.16
CA ALA A 108 -5.50 -19.78 -3.35
C ALA A 108 -5.73 -20.99 -2.43
N ALA A 109 -4.70 -21.80 -2.20
CA ALA A 109 -4.79 -23.00 -1.37
C ALA A 109 -4.95 -22.63 0.11
N ASP A 110 -4.23 -21.60 0.58
CA ASP A 110 -4.38 -21.05 1.94
C ASP A 110 -5.81 -20.57 2.20
N ILE A 111 -6.40 -19.84 1.25
CA ILE A 111 -7.77 -19.32 1.37
C ILE A 111 -8.79 -20.46 1.36
N ALA A 112 -8.67 -21.40 0.42
CA ALA A 112 -9.54 -22.58 0.37
C ALA A 112 -9.39 -23.46 1.62
N GLY A 113 -8.19 -23.49 2.22
CA GLY A 113 -7.85 -24.19 3.45
C GLY A 113 -8.29 -23.50 4.74
N GLY A 114 -9.02 -22.37 4.67
CA GLY A 114 -9.61 -21.73 5.84
C GLY A 114 -8.76 -20.65 6.50
N MET A 115 -7.71 -20.13 5.86
CA MET A 115 -6.89 -19.04 6.44
C MET A 115 -7.74 -17.82 6.88
N LEU A 116 -8.86 -17.57 6.19
CA LEU A 116 -9.76 -16.46 6.50
C LEU A 116 -10.54 -16.61 7.83
N ASP A 117 -10.58 -17.80 8.43
CA ASP A 117 -11.24 -17.99 9.73
C ASP A 117 -10.52 -17.23 10.85
N GLN A 118 -9.23 -16.91 10.64
CA GLN A 118 -8.41 -16.15 11.55
C GLN A 118 -8.17 -14.71 11.07
N ALA A 119 -8.85 -14.26 10.03
CA ALA A 119 -8.68 -12.93 9.47
C ALA A 119 -9.75 -11.94 9.96
N ASP A 120 -9.43 -10.67 9.83
CA ASP A 120 -10.34 -9.53 10.05
C ASP A 120 -10.58 -8.79 8.75
N VAL A 121 -9.50 -8.67 7.98
CA VAL A 121 -9.47 -8.00 6.69
C VAL A 121 -8.79 -8.91 5.68
N LEU A 122 -9.42 -9.09 4.52
CA LEU A 122 -8.78 -9.61 3.32
C LEU A 122 -8.45 -8.45 2.39
N ILE A 123 -7.20 -8.37 1.95
CA ILE A 123 -6.74 -7.40 0.95
C ILE A 123 -6.47 -8.13 -0.36
N LEU A 124 -7.10 -7.63 -1.43
CA LEU A 124 -6.97 -8.12 -2.80
C LEU A 124 -6.29 -7.06 -3.68
N PRO A 125 -4.99 -7.19 -3.95
CA PRO A 125 -4.25 -6.25 -4.79
C PRO A 125 -4.75 -6.15 -6.24
N GLY A 126 -4.12 -5.24 -6.98
CA GLY A 126 -4.21 -5.24 -8.44
C GLY A 126 -3.65 -6.52 -9.05
N GLY A 127 -4.26 -7.01 -10.12
CA GLY A 127 -3.91 -8.29 -10.73
C GLY A 127 -5.11 -8.85 -11.50
N PHE A 128 -4.92 -9.97 -12.19
CA PHE A 128 -5.88 -10.43 -13.21
C PHE A 128 -7.02 -11.29 -12.63
N ALA A 129 -7.86 -10.69 -11.78
CA ALA A 129 -9.04 -11.33 -11.19
C ALA A 129 -10.32 -11.25 -12.06
N THR A 130 -10.19 -11.08 -13.38
CA THR A 130 -11.37 -10.87 -14.26
C THR A 130 -12.25 -12.12 -14.45
N TRP A 131 -11.82 -13.28 -13.95
CA TRP A 131 -12.48 -14.57 -14.16
C TRP A 131 -12.97 -15.26 -12.86
N GLY A 132 -12.84 -14.59 -11.71
CA GLY A 132 -12.98 -15.21 -10.39
C GLY A 132 -11.69 -15.91 -9.94
N LEU A 133 -11.46 -16.01 -8.62
CA LEU A 133 -10.21 -16.56 -8.09
C LEU A 133 -10.14 -18.07 -8.29
N ASP A 134 -11.26 -18.78 -8.12
CA ASP A 134 -11.31 -20.24 -8.34
C ASP A 134 -10.77 -20.63 -9.71
N ARG A 135 -11.21 -19.89 -10.73
CA ARG A 135 -10.90 -20.19 -12.13
C ARG A 135 -9.48 -19.82 -12.51
N ILE A 136 -9.01 -18.63 -12.13
CA ILE A 136 -7.68 -18.16 -12.53
C ILE A 136 -6.57 -18.91 -11.80
N GLU A 137 -6.84 -19.33 -10.56
CA GLU A 137 -5.89 -20.10 -9.75
C GLU A 137 -6.00 -21.61 -9.98
N SER A 138 -7.03 -22.06 -10.71
CA SER A 138 -7.36 -23.49 -10.86
C SER A 138 -7.54 -24.19 -9.50
N GLN A 139 -8.10 -23.48 -8.52
CA GLN A 139 -8.28 -23.93 -7.14
C GLN A 139 -9.74 -23.74 -6.72
N PRO A 140 -10.57 -24.79 -6.65
CA PRO A 140 -11.97 -24.65 -6.26
C PRO A 140 -12.10 -24.23 -4.79
N GLY A 141 -13.14 -23.45 -4.48
CA GLY A 141 -13.56 -23.12 -3.12
C GLY A 141 -13.03 -21.79 -2.57
N VAL A 142 -12.14 -21.10 -3.29
CA VAL A 142 -11.60 -19.78 -2.92
C VAL A 142 -12.71 -18.73 -2.89
N ASP A 143 -13.51 -18.66 -3.95
CA ASP A 143 -14.63 -17.71 -4.07
C ASP A 143 -15.67 -17.94 -2.97
N ALA A 144 -15.97 -19.21 -2.65
CA ALA A 144 -16.90 -19.59 -1.60
C ALA A 144 -16.35 -19.23 -0.20
N ALA A 145 -15.06 -19.48 0.04
CA ALA A 145 -14.40 -19.12 1.29
C ALA A 145 -14.42 -17.60 1.53
N ILE A 146 -14.14 -16.80 0.50
CA ILE A 146 -14.17 -15.33 0.61
C ILE A 146 -15.60 -14.83 0.85
N ARG A 147 -16.61 -15.35 0.15
CA ARG A 147 -18.02 -15.01 0.43
C ARG A 147 -18.40 -15.34 1.87
N GLY A 148 -18.03 -16.53 2.34
CA GLY A 148 -18.28 -16.96 3.71
C GLY A 148 -17.62 -16.05 4.74
N PHE A 149 -16.37 -15.67 4.52
CA PHE A 149 -15.64 -14.74 5.37
C PHE A 149 -16.33 -13.38 5.48
N LEU A 150 -16.73 -12.79 4.35
CA LEU A 150 -17.40 -11.49 4.31
C LEU A 150 -18.80 -11.55 4.95
N ALA A 151 -19.57 -12.61 4.67
CA ALA A 151 -20.90 -12.81 5.27
C ALA A 151 -20.87 -12.98 6.80
N ARG A 152 -19.76 -13.49 7.37
CA ARG A 152 -19.56 -13.59 8.83
C ARG A 152 -18.97 -12.31 9.46
N GLY A 153 -18.99 -11.20 8.73
CA GLY A 153 -18.52 -9.90 9.21
C GLY A 153 -17.01 -9.68 9.06
N GLY A 154 -16.34 -10.45 8.20
CA GLY A 154 -15.04 -10.07 7.65
C GLY A 154 -15.14 -8.80 6.79
N ALA A 155 -14.02 -8.13 6.57
CA ALA A 155 -13.93 -6.94 5.73
C ALA A 155 -13.01 -7.17 4.52
N GLY A 156 -13.31 -6.53 3.39
CA GLY A 156 -12.51 -6.61 2.16
C GLY A 156 -11.98 -5.25 1.71
N ILE A 157 -10.72 -5.18 1.34
CA ILE A 157 -10.13 -4.03 0.63
C ILE A 157 -9.58 -4.54 -0.70
N GLY A 158 -9.90 -3.87 -1.81
CA GLY A 158 -9.39 -4.28 -3.11
C GLY A 158 -9.00 -3.10 -3.98
N SER A 159 -7.85 -3.18 -4.66
CA SER A 159 -7.41 -2.21 -5.67
C SER A 159 -7.47 -2.85 -7.07
N CYS A 160 -7.89 -2.08 -8.07
CA CYS A 160 -7.95 -2.51 -9.48
C CYS A 160 -8.63 -3.89 -9.66
N GLY A 161 -7.85 -4.97 -9.84
CA GLY A 161 -8.33 -6.35 -9.92
C GLY A 161 -9.19 -6.78 -8.74
N GLY A 162 -8.78 -6.46 -7.50
CA GLY A 162 -9.58 -6.72 -6.31
C GLY A 162 -10.91 -5.95 -6.31
N ALA A 163 -10.91 -4.70 -6.80
CA ALA A 163 -12.13 -3.91 -6.93
C ALA A 163 -13.07 -4.48 -8.00
N TYR A 164 -12.55 -4.95 -9.14
CA TYR A 164 -13.32 -5.73 -10.12
C TYR A 164 -13.96 -6.97 -9.48
N TYR A 165 -13.19 -7.72 -8.71
CA TYR A 165 -13.68 -8.95 -8.07
C TYR A 165 -14.83 -8.70 -7.08
N PHE A 166 -14.82 -7.56 -6.36
CA PHE A 166 -15.94 -7.15 -5.50
C PHE A 166 -17.17 -6.62 -6.25
N SER A 167 -17.01 -6.30 -7.54
CA SER A 167 -18.05 -5.69 -8.36
C SER A 167 -19.08 -6.69 -8.87
N ALA A 168 -20.16 -6.20 -9.46
CA ALA A 168 -21.11 -7.00 -10.22
C ALA A 168 -20.72 -7.02 -11.71
N GLY A 169 -21.40 -7.85 -12.51
CA GLY A 169 -21.31 -7.81 -13.96
C GLY A 169 -20.53 -8.95 -14.62
N ARG A 170 -19.94 -9.87 -13.83
CA ARG A 170 -19.40 -11.14 -14.34
C ARG A 170 -19.80 -12.33 -13.48
N PRO A 171 -19.88 -13.53 -14.06
CA PRO A 171 -19.87 -14.76 -13.28
C PRO A 171 -18.66 -14.81 -12.35
N HIS A 172 -18.81 -15.41 -11.18
CA HIS A 172 -17.78 -15.61 -10.14
C HIS A 172 -17.32 -14.36 -9.38
N TRP A 173 -17.58 -13.14 -9.88
CA TRP A 173 -17.39 -11.93 -9.07
C TRP A 173 -18.39 -11.87 -7.91
N LEU A 174 -18.00 -11.20 -6.83
CA LEU A 174 -18.75 -11.24 -5.58
C LEU A 174 -20.06 -10.48 -5.63
N GLY A 175 -20.13 -9.38 -6.40
CA GLY A 175 -21.34 -8.56 -6.53
C GLY A 175 -21.68 -7.71 -5.29
N ILE A 176 -20.73 -7.55 -4.36
CA ILE A 176 -20.97 -6.87 -3.07
C ILE A 176 -21.08 -5.35 -3.24
N LEU A 177 -20.31 -4.79 -4.17
CA LEU A 177 -20.40 -3.37 -4.54
C LEU A 177 -21.62 -3.05 -5.41
N ASP A 178 -22.43 -4.04 -5.79
CA ASP A 178 -23.62 -3.93 -6.64
C ASP A 178 -23.54 -2.92 -7.82
N ALA A 179 -22.33 -2.76 -8.35
CA ALA A 179 -21.99 -1.84 -9.42
C ALA A 179 -21.27 -2.61 -10.52
N LYS A 180 -21.67 -2.36 -11.77
CA LYS A 180 -21.06 -2.96 -12.95
C LYS A 180 -20.01 -2.03 -13.55
N PRO A 181 -18.75 -2.50 -13.72
CA PRO A 181 -17.76 -1.78 -14.50
C PRO A 181 -18.17 -1.70 -15.97
N ARG A 182 -17.93 -0.54 -16.60
CA ARG A 182 -18.19 -0.27 -18.02
C ARG A 182 -17.43 -1.22 -18.94
N TYR A 183 -16.20 -1.54 -18.55
CA TYR A 183 -15.35 -2.51 -19.23
C TYR A 183 -15.08 -3.65 -18.27
N THR A 184 -15.21 -4.88 -18.73
CA THR A 184 -15.00 -6.05 -17.86
C THR A 184 -13.90 -6.95 -18.42
N HIS A 185 -14.03 -7.47 -19.64
CA HIS A 185 -12.94 -8.17 -20.32
C HIS A 185 -11.96 -7.16 -20.93
N GLU A 186 -12.52 -6.09 -21.48
CA GLU A 186 -11.84 -5.05 -22.23
C GLU A 186 -11.32 -3.94 -21.28
N TYR A 187 -10.97 -4.29 -20.05
CA TYR A 187 -10.63 -3.33 -18.99
C TYR A 187 -9.41 -2.46 -19.35
N LEU A 188 -8.54 -2.92 -20.27
CA LEU A 188 -7.45 -2.13 -20.83
C LEU A 188 -7.92 -0.86 -21.58
N HIS A 189 -9.19 -0.74 -21.97
CA HIS A 189 -9.69 0.49 -22.61
C HIS A 189 -9.62 1.73 -21.72
N THR A 190 -9.38 1.58 -20.42
CA THR A 190 -9.28 2.71 -19.50
C THR A 190 -7.86 3.26 -19.35
N GLY A 191 -6.82 2.56 -19.82
CA GLY A 191 -5.43 3.05 -19.83
C GLY A 191 -4.78 3.20 -18.43
N ALA A 192 -3.62 3.85 -18.39
CA ALA A 192 -2.85 4.10 -17.17
C ALA A 192 -2.34 5.55 -17.08
N GLY A 193 -2.36 6.13 -15.88
CA GLY A 193 -1.96 7.52 -15.65
C GLY A 193 -1.96 7.93 -14.18
N LEU A 194 -1.58 9.16 -13.92
CA LEU A 194 -1.72 9.82 -12.62
C LEU A 194 -2.98 10.68 -12.66
N LEU A 195 -3.88 10.47 -11.70
CA LEU A 195 -5.19 11.10 -11.66
C LEU A 195 -5.39 11.83 -10.35
N ASN A 196 -6.11 12.96 -10.39
CA ASN A 196 -6.72 13.53 -9.20
C ASN A 196 -8.03 12.80 -8.89
N VAL A 197 -8.16 12.41 -7.63
CA VAL A 197 -9.34 11.76 -7.08
C VAL A 197 -9.85 12.61 -5.92
N ARG A 198 -11.10 13.07 -6.05
CA ARG A 198 -11.78 13.86 -5.02
C ARG A 198 -12.41 12.91 -4.00
N LEU A 199 -12.04 13.07 -2.74
CA LEU A 199 -12.52 12.30 -1.59
C LEU A 199 -13.82 12.93 -1.06
N GLU A 200 -14.93 12.20 -1.21
CA GLU A 200 -16.27 12.71 -0.91
C GLU A 200 -16.74 12.29 0.51
N ASP A 201 -16.24 11.16 1.01
CA ASP A 201 -16.57 10.65 2.35
C ASP A 201 -15.61 11.18 3.42
N ALA A 202 -16.16 11.75 4.50
CA ALA A 202 -15.38 12.34 5.57
C ALA A 202 -14.54 11.33 6.36
N ALA A 203 -15.00 10.09 6.52
CA ALA A 203 -14.25 9.04 7.20
C ALA A 203 -13.06 8.59 6.36
N LEU A 204 -13.25 8.46 5.04
CA LEU A 204 -12.16 8.14 4.12
C LEU A 204 -11.15 9.28 4.00
N ARG A 205 -11.60 10.54 4.05
CA ARG A 205 -10.79 11.78 3.96
C ARG A 205 -10.11 12.19 5.27
N ARG A 206 -10.29 11.44 6.37
CA ARG A 206 -9.69 11.80 7.65
C ARG A 206 -8.18 12.09 7.52
N ASP A 207 -7.76 13.28 7.93
CA ASP A 207 -6.36 13.76 7.87
C ASP A 207 -5.76 13.74 6.45
N LEU A 208 -6.59 13.93 5.43
CA LEU A 208 -6.23 14.00 4.01
C LEU A 208 -6.84 15.25 3.34
N PRO A 209 -6.22 15.77 2.26
CA PRO A 209 -6.81 16.85 1.46
C PRO A 209 -8.10 16.39 0.76
N GLU A 210 -8.88 17.35 0.26
CA GLU A 210 -10.11 17.06 -0.49
C GLU A 210 -9.86 16.26 -1.78
N SER A 211 -8.73 16.51 -2.44
CA SER A 211 -8.31 15.77 -3.62
C SER A 211 -6.89 15.27 -3.47
N MET A 212 -6.63 14.09 -4.04
CA MET A 212 -5.32 13.44 -4.00
C MET A 212 -4.90 12.93 -5.36
N GLU A 213 -3.61 13.02 -5.65
CA GLU A 213 -3.03 12.38 -6.83
C GLU A 213 -2.78 10.89 -6.54
N LEU A 214 -3.39 10.01 -7.33
CA LEU A 214 -3.26 8.57 -7.19
C LEU A 214 -2.83 7.94 -8.52
N ALA A 215 -1.94 6.95 -8.43
CA ALA A 215 -1.58 6.12 -9.57
C ALA A 215 -2.80 5.32 -10.02
N TYR A 216 -3.02 5.22 -11.33
CA TYR A 216 -4.13 4.50 -11.93
C TYR A 216 -3.62 3.56 -13.01
N TYR A 217 -3.98 2.27 -12.89
CA TYR A 217 -3.66 1.22 -13.86
C TYR A 217 -4.89 0.37 -14.11
N HIS A 218 -5.65 0.70 -15.15
CA HIS A 218 -6.73 -0.12 -15.70
C HIS A 218 -7.87 -0.51 -14.73
N GLY A 219 -7.99 0.16 -13.58
CA GLY A 219 -9.01 -0.17 -12.58
C GLY A 219 -10.46 0.09 -13.04
N PRO A 220 -11.45 -0.43 -12.32
CA PRO A 220 -12.86 -0.36 -12.70
C PRO A 220 -13.39 1.07 -12.83
N VAL A 221 -13.90 1.36 -14.02
CA VAL A 221 -14.70 2.54 -14.29
C VAL A 221 -16.17 2.13 -14.30
N TYR A 222 -16.91 2.54 -13.28
CA TYR A 222 -18.29 2.06 -13.07
C TYR A 222 -19.31 2.73 -14.00
N GLU A 223 -20.29 1.94 -14.46
CA GLU A 223 -21.49 2.46 -15.11
C GLU A 223 -22.27 3.34 -14.13
N ARG A 224 -22.92 4.39 -14.67
CA ARG A 224 -23.85 5.21 -13.89
C ARG A 224 -25.15 4.44 -13.71
N GLY A 225 -25.71 4.44 -12.50
CA GLY A 225 -26.98 3.78 -12.22
C GLY A 225 -27.30 3.71 -10.73
N PRO A 226 -28.53 3.31 -10.39
CA PRO A 226 -28.92 3.05 -9.01
C PRO A 226 -28.12 1.86 -8.46
N ARG A 227 -27.63 2.01 -7.23
CA ARG A 227 -26.82 1.03 -6.50
C ARG A 227 -26.86 1.34 -5.01
N ARG A 228 -26.59 0.34 -4.16
CA ARG A 228 -26.50 0.52 -2.70
C ARG A 228 -25.09 0.91 -2.28
N ALA A 229 -24.06 0.44 -2.99
CA ALA A 229 -22.70 0.85 -2.70
C ALA A 229 -22.55 2.37 -2.85
N ARG A 230 -21.96 2.98 -1.83
CA ARG A 230 -21.75 4.41 -1.74
C ARG A 230 -20.54 4.79 -2.55
N THR A 231 -20.64 5.89 -3.29
CA THR A 231 -19.45 6.55 -3.86
C THR A 231 -18.79 7.33 -2.75
N VAL A 232 -17.53 6.96 -2.45
CA VAL A 232 -16.73 7.62 -1.40
C VAL A 232 -15.62 8.48 -1.98
N ALA A 233 -15.33 8.32 -3.28
CA ALA A 233 -14.49 9.23 -4.06
C ALA A 233 -14.79 9.15 -5.56
N GLY A 234 -14.54 10.24 -6.28
CA GLY A 234 -14.77 10.39 -7.72
C GLY A 234 -13.51 10.77 -8.50
N PHE A 235 -13.44 10.37 -9.78
CA PHE A 235 -12.39 10.85 -10.69
C PHE A 235 -12.64 12.32 -11.04
N GLU A 236 -11.65 13.17 -10.74
CA GLU A 236 -11.75 14.62 -10.90
C GLU A 236 -11.02 15.11 -12.15
N SER A 237 -9.72 14.83 -12.27
CA SER A 237 -8.92 15.27 -13.42
C SER A 237 -7.79 14.30 -13.77
N HIS A 238 -7.41 14.31 -15.05
CA HIS A 238 -6.18 13.68 -15.52
C HIS A 238 -4.98 14.61 -15.29
N ILE A 239 -3.88 14.07 -14.74
CA ILE A 239 -2.64 14.83 -14.50
C ILE A 239 -1.62 14.50 -15.60
N MET A 240 -1.27 13.22 -15.73
CA MET A 240 -0.33 12.76 -16.76
C MET A 240 -0.55 11.29 -17.11
N ALA A 241 -0.26 10.94 -18.36
CA ALA A 241 -0.23 9.56 -18.81
C ALA A 241 1.03 8.84 -18.32
N THR A 242 0.96 7.53 -18.14
CA THR A 242 2.16 6.69 -17.90
C THR A 242 2.19 5.51 -18.86
N ARG A 243 3.40 5.07 -19.17
CA ARG A 243 3.66 3.85 -19.97
C ARG A 243 4.39 2.78 -19.14
N LEU A 244 4.60 3.05 -17.85
CA LEU A 244 5.35 2.17 -16.93
C LEU A 244 4.66 0.81 -16.82
N PHE A 245 5.44 -0.26 -17.03
CA PHE A 245 5.07 -1.68 -16.97
C PHE A 245 4.09 -2.18 -18.03
N ILE A 246 3.11 -1.35 -18.41
CA ILE A 246 2.14 -1.65 -19.47
C ILE A 246 2.07 -0.43 -20.38
N ASP A 247 2.44 -0.60 -21.65
CA ASP A 247 2.36 0.47 -22.64
C ASP A 247 0.92 0.70 -23.11
N ASN A 248 0.12 1.32 -22.26
CA ASN A 248 -1.27 1.67 -22.55
C ASN A 248 -1.65 2.97 -21.83
N PRO A 249 -1.12 4.12 -22.28
CA PRO A 249 -1.34 5.40 -21.63
C PRO A 249 -2.81 5.83 -21.67
N LEU A 250 -3.26 6.44 -20.59
CA LEU A 250 -4.52 7.17 -20.50
C LEU A 250 -4.26 8.63 -20.88
N ASP A 251 -4.72 9.05 -22.06
CA ASP A 251 -4.70 10.46 -22.46
C ASP A 251 -5.89 11.25 -21.89
N ALA A 252 -5.82 12.59 -21.97
CA ALA A 252 -6.83 13.49 -21.43
C ALA A 252 -8.21 13.29 -22.09
N ASP A 253 -8.27 13.12 -23.41
CA ASP A 253 -9.52 12.94 -24.15
C ASP A 253 -10.22 11.62 -23.76
N ARG A 254 -9.44 10.57 -23.56
CA ARG A 254 -9.90 9.28 -23.06
C ARG A 254 -10.38 9.41 -21.62
N PHE A 255 -9.67 10.13 -20.75
CA PHE A 255 -10.12 10.40 -19.38
C PHE A 255 -11.48 11.12 -19.37
N ASP A 256 -11.63 12.17 -20.17
CA ASP A 256 -12.87 12.96 -20.23
C ASP A 256 -14.06 12.11 -20.67
N ARG A 257 -13.87 11.31 -21.71
CA ARG A 257 -14.91 10.43 -22.25
C ARG A 257 -15.25 9.27 -21.30
N VAL A 258 -14.23 8.65 -20.72
CA VAL A 258 -14.36 7.34 -20.05
C VAL A 258 -14.47 7.45 -18.54
N MET A 259 -13.83 8.42 -17.89
CA MET A 259 -13.61 8.39 -16.43
C MET A 259 -14.18 9.59 -15.69
N ARG A 260 -14.13 10.79 -16.27
CA ARG A 260 -14.58 12.03 -15.62
C ARG A 260 -15.94 11.87 -14.95
N GLU A 261 -16.05 12.36 -13.72
CA GLU A 261 -17.26 12.32 -12.88
C GLU A 261 -17.84 10.92 -12.67
N ARG A 262 -17.01 9.88 -12.74
CA ARG A 262 -17.39 8.53 -12.33
C ARG A 262 -16.73 8.20 -11.01
N ALA A 263 -17.31 7.23 -10.31
CA ALA A 263 -16.77 6.78 -9.04
C ALA A 263 -15.36 6.20 -9.24
N ALA A 264 -14.42 6.68 -8.45
CA ALA A 264 -13.08 6.13 -8.34
C ALA A 264 -12.98 5.12 -7.19
N ILE A 265 -13.77 5.32 -6.12
CA ILE A 265 -13.77 4.45 -4.94
C ILE A 265 -15.21 4.20 -4.50
N LEU A 266 -15.54 2.94 -4.28
CA LEU A 266 -16.84 2.49 -3.77
C LEU A 266 -16.70 1.77 -2.45
N ALA A 267 -17.66 1.99 -1.55
CA ALA A 267 -17.79 1.27 -0.30
C ALA A 267 -19.18 0.62 -0.19
N SER A 268 -19.23 -0.58 0.34
CA SER A 268 -20.46 -1.31 0.64
C SER A 268 -20.37 -1.88 2.04
N ASP A 269 -21.44 -1.70 2.81
CA ASP A 269 -21.69 -2.28 4.13
C ASP A 269 -22.91 -3.21 4.09
N ALA A 270 -23.18 -3.80 2.92
CA ALA A 270 -24.31 -4.68 2.71
C ALA A 270 -24.27 -5.92 3.62
N PRO A 271 -25.42 -6.58 3.89
CA PRO A 271 -25.46 -7.81 4.66
C PRO A 271 -24.57 -8.94 4.11
N ALA A 272 -24.27 -8.90 2.81
CA ALA A 272 -23.39 -9.86 2.15
C ALA A 272 -21.88 -9.65 2.47
N GLY A 273 -21.51 -8.50 3.02
CA GLY A 273 -20.13 -8.18 3.36
C GLY A 273 -19.82 -6.69 3.38
N ARG A 274 -18.79 -6.33 4.13
CA ARG A 274 -18.24 -4.98 4.16
C ARG A 274 -17.00 -4.90 3.27
N VAL A 275 -17.04 -4.12 2.20
CA VAL A 275 -15.91 -3.97 1.28
C VAL A 275 -15.70 -2.54 0.85
N ILE A 276 -14.45 -2.20 0.52
CA ILE A 276 -14.11 -1.00 -0.24
C ILE A 276 -13.28 -1.39 -1.47
N GLY A 277 -13.69 -0.88 -2.63
CA GLY A 277 -13.02 -1.06 -3.90
C GLY A 277 -12.39 0.24 -4.37
N PHE A 278 -11.07 0.25 -4.47
CA PHE A 278 -10.29 1.30 -5.11
C PHE A 278 -10.12 0.99 -6.60
N SER A 279 -10.63 1.85 -7.45
CA SER A 279 -10.21 1.84 -8.85
C SER A 279 -8.76 2.29 -9.04
N PRO A 280 -8.24 3.35 -8.39
CA PRO A 280 -6.82 3.68 -8.41
C PRO A 280 -6.03 2.79 -7.45
N HIS A 281 -4.72 3.01 -7.35
CA HIS A 281 -3.80 2.24 -6.53
C HIS A 281 -3.20 3.09 -5.39
N PRO A 282 -3.92 3.27 -4.27
CA PRO A 282 -3.36 3.99 -3.13
C PRO A 282 -2.13 3.30 -2.52
N GLU A 283 -1.99 1.98 -2.70
CA GLU A 283 -0.88 1.18 -2.18
C GLU A 283 0.46 1.42 -2.90
N MET A 284 0.46 1.99 -4.10
CA MET A 284 1.68 2.17 -4.90
C MET A 284 2.58 3.30 -4.37
N GLY A 285 2.02 4.21 -3.57
CA GLY A 285 2.77 5.24 -2.84
C GLY A 285 3.49 6.28 -3.72
N GLU A 286 4.30 7.10 -3.07
CA GLU A 286 4.98 8.24 -3.70
C GLU A 286 6.14 7.80 -4.60
N PHE A 287 6.79 6.67 -4.35
CA PHE A 287 7.93 6.26 -5.17
C PHE A 287 7.52 5.85 -6.60
N LEU A 288 6.34 5.25 -6.77
CA LEU A 288 5.81 5.02 -8.12
C LEU A 288 5.34 6.32 -8.77
N ARG A 289 4.70 7.23 -8.02
CA ARG A 289 4.34 8.56 -8.54
C ARG A 289 5.58 9.33 -9.01
N LYS A 290 6.68 9.28 -8.23
CA LYS A 290 7.99 9.81 -8.60
C LYS A 290 8.50 9.20 -9.91
N ALA A 291 8.36 7.89 -10.10
CA ALA A 291 8.74 7.23 -11.34
C ALA A 291 7.86 7.64 -12.53
N MET A 292 6.56 7.82 -12.34
CA MET A 292 5.65 8.34 -13.38
C MET A 292 6.03 9.77 -13.76
N ALA A 293 6.34 10.62 -12.78
CA ALA A 293 6.84 11.97 -13.01
C ALA A 293 8.20 11.96 -13.71
N LEU A 294 9.10 11.02 -13.36
CA LEU A 294 10.39 10.84 -14.02
C LEU A 294 10.21 10.47 -15.51
N ASP A 295 9.38 9.47 -15.81
CA ASP A 295 9.15 8.96 -17.17
C ASP A 295 8.40 9.96 -18.06
N GLY A 296 7.45 10.71 -17.48
CA GLY A 296 6.62 11.67 -18.20
C GLY A 296 7.10 13.11 -18.11
N TYR A 297 6.94 13.73 -16.94
CA TYR A 297 7.16 15.16 -16.74
C TYR A 297 8.65 15.55 -16.83
N VAL A 298 9.51 14.90 -16.05
CA VAL A 298 10.94 15.21 -15.99
C VAL A 298 11.59 14.97 -17.34
N ARG A 299 11.41 13.79 -17.93
CA ARG A 299 11.95 13.50 -19.27
C ARG A 299 11.58 14.58 -20.29
N LYS A 300 10.34 15.07 -20.27
CA LYS A 300 9.85 16.09 -21.20
C LYS A 300 10.41 17.48 -20.92
N TYR A 301 10.50 17.90 -19.65
CA TYR A 301 10.81 19.28 -19.28
C TYR A 301 12.24 19.50 -18.80
N LEU A 302 13.02 18.44 -18.62
CA LEU A 302 14.43 18.52 -18.23
C LEU A 302 15.24 19.42 -19.19
N PRO A 303 15.14 19.28 -20.52
CA PRO A 303 15.90 20.16 -21.44
C PRO A 303 15.48 21.64 -21.39
N VAL A 304 14.29 21.94 -20.86
CA VAL A 304 13.71 23.28 -20.84
C VAL A 304 13.93 23.97 -19.49
N ARG A 305 13.80 23.23 -18.39
CA ARG A 305 13.85 23.74 -17.02
C ARG A 305 15.20 23.47 -16.34
N GLY A 306 16.00 22.57 -16.90
CA GLY A 306 17.30 22.18 -16.40
C GLY A 306 17.25 21.19 -15.23
N ARG A 307 18.39 20.55 -14.99
CA ARG A 307 18.58 19.48 -13.99
C ARG A 307 18.18 19.88 -12.58
N LYS A 308 18.60 21.07 -12.11
CA LYS A 308 18.35 21.52 -10.73
C LYS A 308 16.86 21.52 -10.39
N THR A 309 16.03 22.11 -11.25
CA THR A 309 14.58 22.17 -11.04
C THR A 309 13.94 20.78 -11.06
N MET A 310 14.40 19.88 -11.92
CA MET A 310 13.87 18.52 -11.98
C MET A 310 14.29 17.69 -10.75
N ASP A 311 15.52 17.83 -10.27
CA ASP A 311 15.99 17.21 -9.03
C ASP A 311 15.19 17.70 -7.82
N GLU A 312 14.99 19.01 -7.69
CA GLU A 312 14.14 19.60 -6.64
C GLU A 312 12.69 19.08 -6.72
N THR A 313 12.14 18.92 -7.93
CA THR A 313 10.80 18.34 -8.15
C THR A 313 10.74 16.90 -7.64
N LEU A 314 11.74 16.06 -7.95
CA LEU A 314 11.75 14.65 -7.55
C LEU A 314 11.97 14.45 -6.04
N ARG A 315 12.62 15.41 -5.37
CA ARG A 315 12.81 15.38 -3.90
C ARG A 315 11.53 15.66 -3.12
N PHE A 316 10.49 16.21 -3.75
CA PHE A 316 9.21 16.46 -3.09
C PHE A 316 8.42 15.18 -2.79
N TYR A 317 8.72 14.08 -3.49
CA TYR A 317 8.04 12.79 -3.28
C TYR A 317 8.50 12.13 -1.98
N ALA A 318 7.64 12.17 -0.96
CA ALA A 318 7.90 11.63 0.38
C ALA A 318 7.77 10.09 0.41
N LYS A 319 8.87 9.39 0.11
CA LYS A 319 8.89 7.93 -0.06
C LYS A 319 8.43 7.13 1.16
N GLU A 320 8.70 7.62 2.36
CA GLU A 320 8.41 6.94 3.63
C GLU A 320 7.09 7.38 4.29
N ASP A 321 6.47 8.41 3.74
CA ASP A 321 5.33 9.12 4.32
C ASP A 321 4.28 9.43 3.25
N CYS A 322 3.77 8.35 2.64
CA CYS A 322 2.84 8.44 1.54
C CYS A 322 1.43 8.74 2.06
N LEU A 323 0.88 9.91 1.73
CA LEU A 323 -0.51 10.24 2.07
C LEU A 323 -1.50 9.18 1.54
N SER A 324 -1.21 8.57 0.38
CA SER A 324 -2.05 7.51 -0.17
C SER A 324 -2.13 6.25 0.71
N PHE A 325 -1.14 5.98 1.56
CA PHE A 325 -1.22 4.88 2.53
C PHE A 325 -2.22 5.19 3.64
N ARG A 326 -2.35 6.46 4.03
CA ARG A 326 -3.38 6.89 4.99
C ARG A 326 -4.78 6.66 4.43
N LEU A 327 -4.97 6.70 3.11
CA LEU A 327 -6.23 6.31 2.48
C LEU A 327 -6.57 4.81 2.73
N VAL A 328 -5.57 3.93 2.68
CA VAL A 328 -5.74 2.49 3.02
C VAL A 328 -6.03 2.30 4.51
N LEU A 329 -5.36 3.06 5.38
CA LEU A 329 -5.65 3.06 6.82
C LEU A 329 -7.10 3.51 7.11
N ASN A 330 -7.53 4.62 6.52
CA ASN A 330 -8.87 5.16 6.70
C ASN A 330 -9.95 4.20 6.18
N ALA A 331 -9.67 3.51 5.07
CA ALA A 331 -10.50 2.43 4.58
C ALA A 331 -10.65 1.29 5.60
N ALA A 332 -9.55 0.82 6.19
CA ALA A 332 -9.59 -0.21 7.23
C ALA A 332 -10.36 0.26 8.48
N LEU A 333 -10.19 1.51 8.90
CA LEU A 333 -10.93 2.12 10.01
C LEU A 333 -12.44 2.22 9.71
N MET A 334 -12.81 2.67 8.51
CA MET A 334 -14.20 2.78 8.06
C MET A 334 -14.88 1.41 8.01
N LEU A 335 -14.14 0.35 7.69
CA LEU A 335 -14.63 -1.03 7.70
C LEU A 335 -14.67 -1.65 9.10
N GLY A 336 -14.30 -0.91 10.16
CA GLY A 336 -14.28 -1.41 11.54
C GLY A 336 -13.23 -2.50 11.77
N ALA A 337 -12.14 -2.49 11.00
CA ALA A 337 -11.07 -3.49 11.14
C ALA A 337 -10.40 -3.44 12.52
N PHE A 338 -10.39 -2.26 13.15
CA PHE A 338 -9.71 -2.01 14.41
C PHE A 338 -10.59 -2.18 15.67
N ASP A 339 -11.85 -2.61 15.53
CA ASP A 339 -12.76 -2.76 16.68
C ASP A 339 -12.38 -3.87 17.66
N GLY A 340 -11.54 -4.81 17.21
CA GLY A 340 -11.30 -6.08 17.90
C GLY A 340 -12.53 -6.99 17.87
N LYS A 341 -12.33 -8.30 17.98
CA LYS A 341 -13.42 -9.22 18.37
C LYS A 341 -12.95 -10.04 19.58
N PRO A 342 -13.74 -10.10 20.66
CA PRO A 342 -13.34 -10.80 21.89
C PRO A 342 -13.18 -12.32 21.67
N GLY A 343 -12.35 -12.94 22.52
CA GLY A 343 -12.23 -14.41 22.60
C GLY A 343 -11.49 -15.10 21.45
N ARG A 344 -10.61 -14.38 20.75
CA ARG A 344 -9.89 -14.95 19.60
C ARG A 344 -8.71 -15.81 20.02
N PRO A 345 -8.54 -17.00 19.40
CA PRO A 345 -7.31 -17.75 19.55
C PRO A 345 -6.14 -16.96 18.94
N PRO A 346 -4.93 -17.08 19.52
CA PRO A 346 -3.72 -16.55 18.91
C PRO A 346 -3.52 -17.15 17.52
N ILE A 347 -2.98 -16.35 16.60
CA ILE A 347 -2.62 -16.86 15.28
C ILE A 347 -1.49 -17.88 15.49
N ALA A 348 -1.65 -19.07 14.92
CA ALA A 348 -0.62 -20.09 14.98
C ALA A 348 0.71 -19.53 14.43
N PRO A 349 1.83 -19.75 15.12
CA PRO A 349 3.13 -19.31 14.62
C PRO A 349 3.36 -19.97 13.26
N PRO A 350 3.93 -19.24 12.30
CA PRO A 350 4.19 -19.79 10.98
C PRO A 350 5.18 -20.97 11.06
N ALA A 351 5.10 -21.89 10.10
CA ALA A 351 6.07 -22.97 9.95
C ALA A 351 7.50 -22.42 9.78
N ALA A 352 8.50 -23.22 10.15
CA ALA A 352 9.91 -22.83 10.12
C ALA A 352 10.33 -22.35 8.71
N VAL A 353 11.01 -21.21 8.66
CA VAL A 353 11.50 -20.59 7.43
C VAL A 353 13.02 -20.49 7.46
N ARG A 354 13.61 -20.31 6.28
CA ARG A 354 15.00 -19.91 6.10
C ARG A 354 15.33 -18.69 6.98
N PRO A 355 16.55 -18.59 7.54
CA PRO A 355 16.95 -17.41 8.31
C PRO A 355 16.93 -16.14 7.44
N LEU A 356 16.40 -15.03 7.97
CA LEU A 356 16.31 -13.74 7.27
C LEU A 356 17.67 -13.28 6.71
N ALA A 357 18.77 -13.52 7.45
CA ALA A 357 20.12 -13.20 6.99
C ALA A 357 20.49 -13.90 5.66
N GLN A 358 19.97 -15.11 5.41
CA GLN A 358 20.18 -15.80 4.15
C GLN A 358 19.34 -15.19 3.02
N ASP A 359 18.10 -14.77 3.30
CA ASP A 359 17.26 -14.07 2.34
C ASP A 359 17.87 -12.72 1.94
N LEU A 360 18.36 -11.95 2.92
CA LEU A 360 19.05 -10.67 2.72
C LEU A 360 20.30 -10.80 1.85
N ARG A 361 21.11 -11.85 2.03
CA ARG A 361 22.26 -12.12 1.15
C ARG A 361 21.83 -12.36 -0.29
N ARG A 362 20.83 -13.23 -0.50
CA ARG A 362 20.35 -13.57 -1.84
C ARG A 362 19.77 -12.36 -2.58
N VAL A 363 18.94 -11.57 -1.91
CA VAL A 363 18.41 -10.34 -2.50
C VAL A 363 19.50 -9.30 -2.72
N GLY A 364 20.49 -9.20 -1.83
CA GLY A 364 21.63 -8.30 -1.99
C GLY A 364 22.48 -8.58 -3.23
N GLU A 365 22.68 -9.85 -3.55
CA GLU A 365 23.36 -10.27 -4.79
C GLU A 365 22.55 -9.90 -6.04
N ALA A 366 21.25 -10.24 -6.07
CA ALA A 366 20.38 -9.95 -7.21
C ALA A 366 20.17 -8.44 -7.41
N TRP A 367 20.03 -7.70 -6.31
CA TRP A 367 19.88 -6.25 -6.30
C TRP A 367 21.14 -5.58 -6.86
N ARG A 368 22.34 -5.99 -6.42
CA ARG A 368 23.61 -5.44 -6.92
C ARG A 368 23.78 -5.67 -8.41
N ALA A 369 23.58 -6.91 -8.88
CA ALA A 369 23.67 -7.24 -10.29
C ALA A 369 22.72 -6.37 -11.14
N SER A 370 21.47 -6.22 -10.69
CA SER A 370 20.47 -5.41 -11.39
C SER A 370 20.78 -3.90 -11.34
N ALA A 371 21.40 -3.42 -10.26
CA ALA A 371 21.86 -2.03 -10.15
C ALA A 371 23.03 -1.76 -11.09
N ASP A 372 23.98 -2.68 -11.21
CA ASP A 372 25.10 -2.59 -12.16
C ASP A 372 24.59 -2.63 -13.61
N ASP A 373 23.64 -3.53 -13.92
CA ASP A 373 22.99 -3.61 -15.23
C ASP A 373 22.25 -2.31 -15.57
N LEU A 374 21.50 -1.75 -14.62
CA LEU A 374 20.85 -0.46 -14.78
C LEU A 374 21.88 0.65 -15.05
N ALA A 375 22.94 0.74 -14.25
CA ALA A 375 23.98 1.74 -14.41
C ALA A 375 24.63 1.68 -15.80
N ALA A 376 24.89 0.48 -16.32
CA ALA A 376 25.36 0.28 -17.68
C ALA A 376 24.30 0.70 -18.72
N GLY A 377 23.04 0.36 -18.49
CA GLY A 377 21.91 0.72 -19.35
C GLY A 377 21.62 2.22 -19.46
N LEU A 378 22.01 3.02 -18.45
CA LEU A 378 21.84 4.48 -18.48
C LEU A 378 22.63 5.15 -19.61
N ALA A 379 23.64 4.49 -20.18
CA ALA A 379 24.35 5.01 -21.35
C ALA A 379 23.46 5.18 -22.60
N GLY A 380 22.30 4.50 -22.63
CA GLY A 380 21.30 4.65 -23.70
C GLY A 380 20.27 5.76 -23.47
N GLU A 381 20.32 6.46 -22.34
CA GLU A 381 19.42 7.57 -22.01
C GLU A 381 20.03 8.93 -22.40
N GLU A 382 19.18 9.96 -22.54
CA GLU A 382 19.65 11.34 -22.75
C GLU A 382 20.60 11.77 -21.61
N PRO A 383 21.75 12.43 -21.89
CA PRO A 383 22.83 12.60 -20.91
C PRO A 383 22.42 13.25 -19.58
N GLU A 384 21.55 14.27 -19.62
CA GLU A 384 21.06 14.92 -18.40
C GLU A 384 20.14 14.01 -17.58
N LEU A 385 19.29 13.23 -18.26
CA LEU A 385 18.38 12.29 -17.62
C LEU A 385 19.16 11.11 -17.04
N ALA A 386 20.12 10.58 -17.81
CA ALA A 386 21.06 9.55 -17.35
C ALA A 386 21.80 10.01 -16.09
N GLY A 387 22.29 11.26 -16.08
CA GLY A 387 22.94 11.85 -14.91
C GLY A 387 22.03 11.93 -13.69
N LEU A 388 20.76 12.34 -13.87
CA LEU A 388 19.78 12.39 -12.79
C LEU A 388 19.45 10.99 -12.24
N MET A 389 19.24 10.02 -13.13
CA MET A 389 18.95 8.63 -12.75
C MET A 389 20.15 7.96 -12.08
N ALA A 390 21.37 8.27 -12.49
CA ALA A 390 22.59 7.79 -11.87
C ALA A 390 22.74 8.31 -10.43
N ASP A 391 22.39 9.59 -10.18
CA ASP A 391 22.38 10.14 -8.82
C ASP A 391 21.35 9.41 -7.94
N MET A 392 20.13 9.22 -8.45
CA MET A 392 19.08 8.48 -7.76
C MET A 392 19.51 7.05 -7.43
N LEU A 393 20.18 6.36 -8.37
CA LEU A 393 20.70 5.01 -8.16
C LEU A 393 21.82 4.98 -7.11
N ARG A 394 22.72 5.98 -7.09
CA ARG A 394 23.75 6.09 -6.05
C ARG A 394 23.15 6.31 -4.67
N GLU A 395 22.17 7.20 -4.54
CA GLU A 395 21.44 7.43 -3.29
C GLU A 395 20.77 6.14 -2.81
N LEU A 396 20.07 5.45 -3.72
CA LEU A 396 19.39 4.20 -3.42
C LEU A 396 20.37 3.09 -3.01
N THR A 397 21.55 3.03 -3.64
CA THR A 397 22.63 2.10 -3.27
C THR A 397 23.18 2.39 -1.88
N ALA A 398 23.37 3.67 -1.54
CA ALA A 398 23.84 4.07 -0.21
C ALA A 398 22.82 3.67 0.86
N GLU A 399 21.54 3.91 0.61
CA GLU A 399 20.44 3.53 1.51
C GLU A 399 20.33 2.01 1.66
N TRP A 400 20.41 1.25 0.57
CA TRP A 400 20.42 -0.22 0.61
C TRP A 400 21.55 -0.75 1.49
N ARG A 401 22.77 -0.21 1.36
CA ARG A 401 23.91 -0.61 2.19
C ARG A 401 23.72 -0.25 3.66
N ALA A 402 23.15 0.92 3.94
CA ALA A 402 22.86 1.34 5.31
C ALA A 402 21.84 0.41 5.97
N LEU A 403 20.76 0.04 5.27
CA LEU A 403 19.74 -0.88 5.78
C LEU A 403 20.30 -2.29 6.01
N LEU A 404 21.15 -2.81 5.11
CA LEU A 404 21.77 -4.12 5.32
C LEU A 404 22.76 -4.16 6.50
N ALA A 405 23.21 -2.99 6.98
CA ALA A 405 24.05 -2.86 8.16
C ALA A 405 23.24 -2.52 9.44
N ASP A 406 21.92 -2.36 9.33
CA ASP A 406 21.06 -1.97 10.44
C ASP A 406 20.74 -3.19 11.34
N GLU A 407 21.27 -3.17 12.56
CA GLU A 407 21.08 -4.23 13.57
C GLU A 407 19.60 -4.40 13.97
N ASP A 408 18.77 -3.35 13.84
CA ASP A 408 17.35 -3.44 14.15
C ASP A 408 16.62 -4.48 13.27
N ILE A 409 17.08 -4.68 12.03
CA ILE A 409 16.49 -5.66 11.11
C ILE A 409 16.77 -7.10 11.57
N PHE A 410 17.93 -7.36 12.16
CA PHE A 410 18.37 -8.71 12.51
C PHE A 410 17.89 -9.14 13.90
N ASP A 411 18.01 -8.24 14.88
CA ASP A 411 17.81 -8.60 16.29
C ASP A 411 16.48 -8.09 16.85
N GLY A 412 15.87 -7.09 16.19
CA GLY A 412 14.66 -6.41 16.67
C GLY A 412 13.36 -6.81 15.97
N ALA A 413 13.44 -7.48 14.81
CA ALA A 413 12.27 -7.75 14.00
C ALA A 413 11.35 -8.80 14.64
N ASP A 414 10.05 -8.49 14.69
CA ASP A 414 9.00 -9.47 14.95
C ASP A 414 9.17 -10.67 13.99
N VAL A 415 9.16 -11.90 14.53
CA VAL A 415 9.38 -13.13 13.75
C VAL A 415 8.41 -13.24 12.56
N ALA A 416 7.16 -12.78 12.72
CA ALA A 416 6.20 -12.76 11.64
C ALA A 416 6.59 -11.76 10.54
N VAL A 417 7.05 -10.56 10.93
CA VAL A 417 7.54 -9.54 9.97
C VAL A 417 8.79 -10.03 9.24
N ALA A 418 9.77 -10.59 9.97
CA ALA A 418 10.99 -11.14 9.39
C ALA A 418 10.70 -12.25 8.37
N ARG A 419 9.76 -13.15 8.68
CA ARG A 419 9.33 -14.20 7.75
C ARG A 419 8.70 -13.63 6.49
N GLU A 420 7.71 -12.77 6.63
CA GLU A 420 7.00 -12.22 5.48
C GLU A 420 7.94 -11.37 4.62
N LEU A 421 8.88 -10.64 5.24
CA LEU A 421 9.96 -9.94 4.55
C LEU A 421 10.82 -10.89 3.71
N GLY A 422 11.29 -12.00 4.27
CA GLY A 422 12.05 -13.01 3.52
C GLY A 422 11.30 -13.51 2.29
N LEU A 423 10.01 -13.82 2.42
CA LEU A 423 9.16 -14.27 1.32
C LEU A 423 8.98 -13.21 0.22
N VAL A 424 8.72 -11.95 0.59
CA VAL A 424 8.56 -10.87 -0.40
C VAL A 424 9.88 -10.54 -1.10
N LEU A 425 11.01 -10.62 -0.39
CA LEU A 425 12.34 -10.42 -0.98
C LEU A 425 12.71 -11.55 -1.95
N ASP A 426 12.29 -12.79 -1.68
CA ASP A 426 12.47 -13.91 -2.61
C ASP A 426 11.73 -13.65 -3.94
N ASP A 427 10.50 -13.11 -3.89
CA ASP A 427 9.76 -12.73 -5.09
C ASP A 427 10.40 -11.52 -5.81
N ALA A 428 10.98 -10.57 -5.04
CA ALA A 428 11.74 -9.47 -5.61
C ALA A 428 12.98 -9.97 -6.38
N VAL A 429 13.69 -10.99 -5.88
CA VAL A 429 14.80 -11.62 -6.60
C VAL A 429 14.35 -12.16 -7.96
N GLN A 430 13.19 -12.82 -8.01
CA GLN A 430 12.66 -13.34 -9.28
C GLN A 430 12.29 -12.21 -10.23
N ALA A 431 11.67 -11.14 -9.72
CA ALA A 431 11.31 -9.98 -10.54
C ALA A 431 12.53 -9.24 -11.10
N LEU A 432 13.60 -9.10 -10.31
CA LEU A 432 14.87 -8.50 -10.73
C LEU A 432 15.61 -9.33 -11.77
N ARG A 433 15.50 -10.66 -11.70
CA ARG A 433 16.03 -11.60 -12.71
C ARG A 433 15.13 -11.76 -13.93
N GLY A 434 14.02 -11.04 -13.96
CA GLY A 434 13.04 -11.10 -15.04
C GLY A 434 13.55 -10.49 -16.35
N PRO A 435 12.66 -10.31 -17.34
CA PRO A 435 13.04 -9.70 -18.61
C PRO A 435 13.54 -8.26 -18.42
N THR A 436 14.45 -7.84 -19.30
CA THR A 436 14.95 -6.46 -19.35
C THR A 436 13.80 -5.47 -19.44
N ARG A 437 13.88 -4.38 -18.67
CA ARG A 437 12.86 -3.33 -18.61
C ARG A 437 13.46 -1.97 -18.94
N ARG A 438 12.61 -0.96 -19.09
CA ARG A 438 13.07 0.43 -19.23
C ARG A 438 13.79 0.86 -17.95
N ALA A 439 14.75 1.77 -18.06
CA ALA A 439 15.59 2.18 -16.94
C ALA A 439 14.76 2.71 -15.74
N VAL A 440 13.69 3.46 -16.00
CA VAL A 440 12.78 3.96 -14.94
C VAL A 440 12.03 2.82 -14.25
N GLU A 441 11.63 1.78 -14.99
CA GLU A 441 10.95 0.61 -14.43
C GLU A 441 11.90 -0.22 -13.56
N MET A 442 13.17 -0.35 -13.98
CA MET A 442 14.21 -0.98 -13.17
C MET A 442 14.49 -0.21 -11.89
N LEU A 443 14.51 1.14 -11.92
CA LEU A 443 14.61 1.95 -10.69
C LEU A 443 13.47 1.64 -9.70
N VAL A 444 12.23 1.52 -10.18
CA VAL A 444 11.08 1.17 -9.33
C VAL A 444 11.27 -0.22 -8.70
N LEU A 445 11.71 -1.21 -9.49
CA LEU A 445 11.94 -2.57 -9.00
C LEU A 445 13.09 -2.66 -7.99
N LEU A 446 14.14 -1.84 -8.16
CA LEU A 446 15.24 -1.73 -7.21
C LEU A 446 14.83 -0.97 -5.94
N GLU A 447 13.94 0.02 -6.05
CA GLU A 447 13.52 0.85 -4.92
C GLU A 447 12.54 0.13 -3.99
N LEU A 448 11.66 -0.75 -4.49
CA LEU A 448 10.67 -1.42 -3.66
C LEU A 448 11.28 -2.32 -2.56
N PRO A 449 12.29 -3.17 -2.81
CA PRO A 449 12.98 -3.91 -1.74
C PRO A 449 13.61 -3.01 -0.68
N VAL A 450 14.17 -1.87 -1.08
CA VAL A 450 14.74 -0.87 -0.15
C VAL A 450 13.64 -0.32 0.76
N ARG A 451 12.48 0.04 0.21
CA ARG A 451 11.33 0.51 1.00
C ARG A 451 10.79 -0.54 1.95
N LEU A 452 10.70 -1.80 1.51
CA LEU A 452 10.25 -2.91 2.36
C LEU A 452 11.17 -3.10 3.57
N LEU A 453 12.50 -3.06 3.35
CA LEU A 453 13.48 -3.11 4.44
C LEU A 453 13.37 -1.89 5.37
N ALA A 454 13.26 -0.68 4.82
CA ALA A 454 13.14 0.54 5.61
C ALA A 454 11.89 0.52 6.51
N ALA A 455 10.75 0.04 5.99
CA ALA A 455 9.52 -0.12 6.75
C ALA A 455 9.66 -1.19 7.86
N ALA A 456 10.28 -2.34 7.56
CA ALA A 456 10.53 -3.39 8.54
C ALA A 456 11.48 -2.94 9.66
N ALA A 457 12.59 -2.27 9.31
CA ALA A 457 13.53 -1.69 10.28
C ALA A 457 12.85 -0.67 11.21
N ARG A 458 11.96 0.16 10.65
CA ARG A 458 11.16 1.12 11.42
C ARG A 458 10.20 0.42 12.39
N ILE A 459 9.54 -0.66 11.98
CA ILE A 459 8.71 -1.47 12.89
C ILE A 459 9.56 -2.02 14.03
N ALA A 460 10.70 -2.64 13.73
CA ALA A 460 11.60 -3.21 14.73
C ALA A 460 12.08 -2.16 15.74
N ARG A 461 12.46 -0.96 15.27
CA ARG A 461 12.83 0.17 16.13
C ARG A 461 11.71 0.60 17.06
N PHE A 462 10.48 0.72 16.56
CA PHE A 462 9.35 1.08 17.42
C PHE A 462 9.00 -0.02 18.41
N ASP A 463 9.05 -1.29 18.00
CA ASP A 463 8.82 -2.42 18.91
C ASP A 463 9.86 -2.43 20.04
N ARG A 464 11.14 -2.25 19.72
CA ARG A 464 12.22 -2.13 20.70
C ARG A 464 11.98 -0.93 21.63
N ALA A 465 11.73 0.24 21.05
CA ALA A 465 11.52 1.46 21.83
C ALA A 465 10.31 1.36 22.78
N VAL A 466 9.20 0.73 22.35
CA VAL A 466 8.04 0.48 23.20
C VAL A 466 8.38 -0.50 24.33
N LYS A 467 9.07 -1.60 24.03
CA LYS A 467 9.50 -2.59 25.03
C LYS A 467 10.46 -2.02 26.07
N GLU A 468 11.40 -1.17 25.67
CA GLU A 468 12.38 -0.53 26.58
C GLU A 468 11.79 0.61 27.42
N SER A 469 10.65 1.17 27.01
CA SER A 469 9.94 2.21 27.77
C SER A 469 8.98 1.64 28.81
N MET A 470 8.89 0.32 28.91
CA MET A 470 8.26 -0.42 30.01
C MET A 470 9.34 -0.91 30.97
#